data_AF-A0A8S3EK68-F1
#
_entry.id   AF-A0A8S3EK68-F1
#
_cell.length_a   1.000
_cell.length_b   1.000
_cell.length_c   1.000
_cell.angle_alpha   90.00
_cell.angle_beta   90.00
_cell.angle_gamma   90.00
#
_symmetry.space_group_name_H-M   'P 1'
#
loop_
_entity.id
_entity.type
_entity.pdbx_description
1 polymer ?
#
loop_
_entity_poly.entity_id
_entity_poly.type
_entity_poly.pdbx_seq_one_letter_code
_entity_poly.pdbx_strand_id
1 'polypeptide(L)'
;CSKPFLLDKATDGEIYSSALVAFYSDYGYLLRIPIKRIQKCILETLFKSIQSSNKSPVPYDDYDSLKPTTVEYLLRTQRNSDLCETLVKTLSLVENDLSLRILIIKLLQALAAKHPECIAKMLTQDCVNRLVLRMNDPDSTGEPVLVIFKYINVLIGKLE
;
A
#
# COMPACT_ATOMS: atom_id res chain seq x y z
N CYS A 1 -1.53 8.12 -14.36
CA CYS A 1 -0.40 8.84 -13.74
C CYS A 1 0.74 7.86 -13.46
N SER A 2 1.87 7.94 -14.17
CA SER A 2 2.98 6.99 -14.10
C SER A 2 4.25 7.53 -13.43
N LYS A 3 4.27 8.82 -13.05
CA LYS A 3 5.44 9.51 -12.51
C LYS A 3 5.13 9.96 -11.06
N PRO A 4 5.54 9.21 -10.03
CA PRO A 4 5.24 9.57 -8.66
C PRO A 4 6.27 10.60 -8.16
N PHE A 5 5.79 11.85 -8.02
CA PHE A 5 6.41 12.96 -7.28
C PHE A 5 7.76 13.47 -7.83
N LEU A 6 7.75 14.72 -8.30
CA LEU A 6 8.91 15.46 -8.78
C LEU A 6 9.21 16.61 -7.82
N LEU A 7 10.49 16.90 -7.60
CA LEU A 7 10.97 18.01 -6.76
C LEU A 7 11.64 19.06 -7.64
N ASP A 8 11.39 20.33 -7.39
CA ASP A 8 12.06 21.46 -8.08
C ASP A 8 13.37 21.82 -7.36
N LYS A 9 13.40 21.70 -6.02
CA LYS A 9 14.57 21.95 -5.16
C LYS A 9 14.76 20.85 -4.11
N ALA A 10 15.99 20.67 -3.62
CA ALA A 10 16.28 19.68 -2.58
C ALA A 10 15.52 19.96 -1.25
N THR A 11 15.24 21.23 -0.97
CA THR A 11 14.45 21.69 0.19
C THR A 11 12.98 21.31 0.12
N ASP A 12 12.46 21.05 -1.08
CA ASP A 12 11.05 20.71 -1.30
C ASP A 12 10.67 19.40 -0.63
N GLY A 13 11.63 18.47 -0.46
CA GLY A 13 11.41 17.23 0.26
C GLY A 13 10.91 17.48 1.69
N GLU A 14 11.53 18.39 2.43
CA GLU A 14 11.12 18.69 3.81
C GLU A 14 9.78 19.43 3.86
N ILE A 15 9.54 20.33 2.92
CA ILE A 15 8.31 21.14 2.82
C ILE A 15 7.09 20.26 2.48
N TYR A 16 7.23 19.34 1.53
CA TYR A 16 6.12 18.50 1.07
C TYR A 16 6.00 17.17 1.80
N SER A 17 6.89 16.86 2.75
CA SER A 17 6.86 15.57 3.45
C SER A 17 5.55 15.36 4.21
N SER A 18 5.06 16.39 4.90
CA SER A 18 3.77 16.34 5.60
C SER A 18 2.58 16.18 4.64
N ALA A 19 2.61 16.90 3.52
CA ALA A 19 1.58 16.82 2.48
C ALA A 19 1.54 15.44 1.82
N LEU A 20 2.70 14.81 1.59
CA LEU A 20 2.77 13.48 1.00
C LEU A 20 2.38 12.37 1.99
N VAL A 21 2.73 12.53 3.27
CA VAL A 21 2.21 11.64 4.33
C VAL A 21 0.68 11.73 4.38
N ALA A 22 0.13 12.95 4.40
CA ALA A 22 -1.31 13.18 4.35
C ALA A 22 -1.95 12.59 3.09
N PHE A 23 -1.31 12.76 1.92
CA PHE A 23 -1.78 12.20 0.66
C PHE A 23 -1.89 10.66 0.68
N TYR A 24 -0.91 9.96 1.25
CA TYR A 24 -1.01 8.51 1.42
C TYR A 24 -2.13 8.11 2.39
N SER A 25 -2.32 8.86 3.47
CA SER A 25 -3.44 8.67 4.39
C SER A 25 -4.80 8.94 3.71
N ASP A 26 -4.87 9.94 2.83
CA ASP A 26 -6.07 10.35 2.09
C ASP A 26 -6.57 9.29 1.11
N TYR A 27 -5.66 8.55 0.46
CA TYR A 27 -6.07 7.39 -0.33
C TYR A 27 -6.85 6.37 0.49
N GLY A 28 -6.47 6.20 1.75
CA GLY A 28 -7.19 5.36 2.69
C GLY A 28 -8.63 5.82 2.91
N TYR A 29 -8.88 7.14 2.95
CA TYR A 29 -10.24 7.69 2.99
C TYR A 29 -10.99 7.51 1.68
N LEU A 30 -10.33 7.72 0.54
CA LEU A 30 -10.94 7.54 -0.79
C LEU A 30 -11.35 6.09 -1.06
N LEU A 31 -10.65 5.11 -0.47
CA LEU A 31 -11.05 3.70 -0.53
C LEU A 31 -12.40 3.42 0.13
N ARG A 32 -12.93 4.33 0.95
CA ARG A 32 -14.27 4.21 1.56
C ARG A 32 -15.40 4.57 0.60
N ILE A 33 -15.10 5.21 -0.53
CA ILE A 33 -16.10 5.54 -1.55
C ILE A 33 -16.54 4.23 -2.22
N PRO A 34 -17.85 3.88 -2.22
CA PRO A 34 -18.35 2.58 -2.69
C PRO A 34 -18.41 2.49 -4.23
N ILE A 35 -17.41 3.03 -4.93
CA ILE A 35 -17.29 2.99 -6.38
C ILE A 35 -16.09 2.10 -6.71
N LYS A 36 -16.36 0.86 -7.11
CA LYS A 36 -15.35 -0.19 -7.36
C LYS A 36 -14.24 0.25 -8.31
N ARG A 37 -14.60 0.98 -9.38
CA ARG A 37 -13.64 1.51 -10.37
C ARG A 37 -12.63 2.46 -9.72
N ILE A 38 -13.09 3.32 -8.82
CA ILE A 38 -12.24 4.27 -8.11
C ILE A 38 -11.35 3.53 -7.12
N GLN A 39 -11.93 2.64 -6.30
CA GLN A 39 -11.17 1.82 -5.35
C GLN A 39 -10.06 1.01 -6.04
N LYS A 40 -10.38 0.33 -7.15
CA LYS A 40 -9.40 -0.42 -7.95
C LYS A 40 -8.30 0.49 -8.51
N CYS A 41 -8.65 1.64 -9.08
CA CYS A 41 -7.69 2.60 -9.62
C CYS A 41 -6.72 3.13 -8.53
N ILE A 42 -7.25 3.41 -7.34
CA ILE A 42 -6.46 3.82 -6.18
C ILE A 42 -5.49 2.70 -5.76
N LEU A 43 -5.98 1.47 -5.57
CA LEU A 43 -5.15 0.33 -5.16
C LEU A 43 -4.04 0.05 -6.17
N GLU A 44 -4.35 0.09 -7.46
CA GLU A 44 -3.35 -0.08 -8.52
C GLU A 44 -2.30 1.04 -8.53
N THR A 45 -2.72 2.28 -8.26
CA THR A 45 -1.82 3.45 -8.19
C THR A 45 -0.88 3.32 -6.99
N LEU A 46 -1.40 2.96 -5.82
CA LEU A 46 -0.61 2.71 -4.62
C LEU A 46 0.37 1.55 -4.85
N PHE A 47 -0.09 0.46 -5.45
CA PHE A 47 0.75 -0.70 -5.74
C PHE A 47 1.92 -0.33 -6.66
N LYS A 48 1.65 0.44 -7.73
CA LYS A 48 2.69 0.97 -8.62
C LYS A 48 3.66 1.89 -7.90
N SER A 49 3.17 2.76 -7.02
CA SER A 49 4.01 3.65 -6.22
C SER A 49 4.97 2.86 -5.31
N ILE A 50 4.46 1.86 -4.59
CA ILE A 50 5.27 0.98 -3.74
C ILE A 50 6.25 0.16 -4.57
N GLN A 51 5.88 -0.32 -5.75
CA GLN A 51 6.83 -1.02 -6.63
C GLN A 51 7.89 -0.10 -7.23
N SER A 52 7.54 1.15 -7.57
CA SER A 52 8.48 2.11 -8.14
C SER A 52 9.58 2.53 -7.16
N SER A 53 9.34 2.45 -5.85
CA SER A 53 10.39 2.63 -4.84
C SER A 53 11.43 1.50 -4.81
N ASN A 54 11.37 0.52 -5.72
CA ASN A 54 12.45 -0.45 -5.96
C ASN A 54 13.33 -0.10 -7.17
N LYS A 55 12.96 0.91 -7.95
CA LYS A 55 13.69 1.28 -9.17
C LYS A 55 14.49 2.54 -8.91
N SER A 56 15.74 2.55 -9.39
CA SER A 56 16.52 3.78 -9.46
C SER A 56 15.71 4.82 -10.24
N PRO A 57 15.63 6.08 -9.78
CA PRO A 57 14.91 7.11 -10.53
C PRO A 57 15.49 7.21 -11.94
N VAL A 58 14.63 6.99 -12.94
CA VAL A 58 15.01 7.18 -14.35
C VAL A 58 15.27 8.67 -14.54
N PRO A 59 16.41 9.09 -15.14
CA PRO A 59 16.62 10.48 -15.52
C PRO A 59 15.42 10.96 -16.34
N TYR A 60 14.78 12.04 -15.91
CA TYR A 60 13.64 12.61 -16.65
C TYR A 60 14.18 13.60 -17.68
N ASP A 61 14.26 13.18 -18.94
CA ASP A 61 14.72 14.05 -20.05
C ASP A 61 13.68 15.11 -20.47
N ASP A 62 12.44 15.04 -19.96
CA ASP A 62 11.29 15.89 -20.37
C ASP A 62 11.15 17.21 -19.58
N TYR A 63 11.85 17.36 -18.46
CA TYR A 63 11.71 18.54 -17.58
C TYR A 63 13.09 18.97 -17.08
N ASP A 64 13.69 19.95 -17.75
CA ASP A 64 15.06 20.44 -17.53
C ASP A 64 15.39 20.90 -16.09
N SER A 65 14.41 21.03 -15.20
CA SER A 65 14.61 21.46 -13.80
C SER A 65 14.08 20.49 -12.74
N LEU A 66 13.22 19.52 -13.09
CA LEU A 66 12.53 18.69 -12.10
C LEU A 66 13.30 17.42 -11.80
N LYS A 67 13.72 17.27 -10.54
CA LYS A 67 14.43 16.08 -10.07
C LYS A 67 13.45 15.01 -9.60
N PRO A 68 13.70 13.72 -9.93
CA PRO A 68 13.01 12.63 -9.29
C PRO A 68 13.13 12.69 -7.77
N THR A 69 12.06 12.36 -7.07
CA THR A 69 12.14 12.12 -5.63
C THR A 69 13.02 10.90 -5.35
N THR A 70 13.81 10.94 -4.27
CA THR A 70 14.66 9.79 -3.91
C THR A 70 13.81 8.61 -3.42
N VAL A 71 14.27 7.39 -3.69
CA VAL A 71 13.63 6.16 -3.19
C VAL A 71 13.48 6.20 -1.66
N GLU A 72 14.52 6.66 -0.97
CA GLU A 72 14.55 6.73 0.48
C GLU A 72 13.51 7.72 1.04
N TYR A 73 13.30 8.85 0.36
CA TYR A 73 12.25 9.78 0.72
C TYR A 73 10.85 9.19 0.54
N LEU A 74 10.60 8.47 -0.55
CA LEU A 74 9.31 7.80 -0.78
C LEU A 74 9.06 6.72 0.28
N LEU A 75 10.07 5.92 0.60
CA LEU A 75 9.99 4.90 1.65
C LEU A 75 9.74 5.53 3.03
N ARG A 76 10.42 6.64 3.37
CA ARG A 76 10.20 7.36 4.63
C ARG A 76 8.76 7.88 4.73
N THR A 77 8.27 8.48 3.66
CA THR A 77 6.91 9.01 3.59
C THR A 77 5.86 7.91 3.70
N GLN A 78 6.05 6.78 3.00
CA GLN A 78 5.17 5.62 3.09
C GLN A 78 5.15 5.04 4.51
N ARG A 79 6.33 4.87 5.13
CA ARG A 79 6.47 4.39 6.51
C ARG A 79 5.72 5.27 7.52
N ASN A 80 5.83 6.59 7.37
CA ASN A 80 5.25 7.56 8.30
C ASN A 80 3.74 7.79 8.07
N SER A 81 3.17 7.23 7.01
CA SER A 81 1.73 7.32 6.73
C SER A 81 0.91 6.29 7.50
N ASP A 82 -0.40 6.55 7.60
CA ASP A 82 -1.39 5.63 8.19
C ASP A 82 -1.95 4.67 7.13
N LEU A 83 -1.24 4.51 6.01
CA LEU A 83 -1.69 3.71 4.88
C LEU A 83 -1.90 2.25 5.27
N CYS A 84 -0.98 1.69 6.06
CA CYS A 84 -1.03 0.29 6.51
C CYS A 84 -2.30 0.03 7.35
N GLU A 85 -2.55 0.86 8.36
CA GLU A 85 -3.72 0.79 9.23
C GLU A 85 -5.01 1.00 8.44
N THR A 86 -5.00 1.94 7.50
CA THR A 86 -6.20 2.26 6.74
C THR A 86 -6.55 1.15 5.73
N LEU A 87 -5.56 0.49 5.15
CA LEU A 87 -5.79 -0.69 4.31
C LEU A 87 -6.41 -1.85 5.11
N VAL A 88 -5.93 -2.10 6.33
CA VAL A 88 -6.54 -3.11 7.22
C VAL A 88 -7.99 -2.76 7.57
N LYS A 89 -8.27 -1.50 7.88
CA LYS A 89 -9.64 -1.01 8.11
C LYS A 89 -10.52 -1.12 6.86
N THR A 90 -9.94 -0.97 5.67
CA THR A 90 -10.68 -1.09 4.40
C THR A 90 -11.10 -2.53 4.10
N LEU A 91 -10.39 -3.55 4.62
CA LEU A 91 -10.79 -4.96 4.44
C LEU A 91 -12.24 -5.23 4.89
N SER A 92 -12.70 -4.58 5.97
CA SER A 92 -14.09 -4.70 6.44
C SER A 92 -15.11 -3.96 5.58
N LEU A 93 -14.66 -3.04 4.71
CA LEU A 93 -15.55 -2.33 3.77
C LEU A 93 -15.73 -3.09 2.45
N VAL A 94 -14.80 -3.99 2.12
CA VAL A 94 -14.79 -4.77 0.88
C VAL A 94 -14.99 -6.26 1.11
N GLU A 95 -15.63 -6.65 2.21
CA GLU A 95 -15.82 -8.07 2.58
C GLU A 95 -16.49 -8.88 1.46
N ASN A 96 -17.48 -8.29 0.81
CA ASN A 96 -18.25 -8.90 -0.27
C ASN A 96 -17.57 -8.80 -1.65
N ASP A 97 -16.40 -8.16 -1.74
CA ASP A 97 -15.65 -8.00 -2.98
C ASP A 97 -14.28 -8.68 -2.86
N LEU A 98 -14.24 -9.95 -3.27
CA LEU A 98 -13.03 -10.76 -3.23
C LEU A 98 -11.89 -10.18 -4.08
N SER A 99 -12.21 -9.57 -5.22
CA SER A 99 -11.20 -8.97 -6.11
C SER A 99 -10.48 -7.80 -5.44
N LEU A 100 -11.23 -6.89 -4.81
CA LEU A 100 -10.65 -5.77 -4.08
C LEU A 100 -9.88 -6.24 -2.84
N ARG A 101 -10.42 -7.23 -2.12
CA ARG A 101 -9.77 -7.81 -0.95
C ARG A 101 -8.41 -8.42 -1.27
N ILE A 102 -8.31 -9.19 -2.36
CA ILE A 102 -7.02 -9.75 -2.83
C ILE A 102 -6.03 -8.62 -3.16
N LEU A 103 -6.47 -7.54 -3.81
CA LEU A 103 -5.60 -6.39 -4.12
C LEU A 103 -5.09 -5.69 -2.85
N ILE A 104 -5.95 -5.47 -1.86
CA ILE A 104 -5.56 -4.88 -0.57
C ILE A 104 -4.55 -5.76 0.16
N ILE A 105 -4.80 -7.07 0.20
CA ILE A 105 -3.89 -8.05 0.81
C ILE A 105 -2.51 -8.02 0.12
N LYS A 106 -2.47 -8.01 -1.22
CA LYS A 106 -1.22 -7.86 -1.99
C LYS A 106 -0.48 -6.57 -1.67
N LEU A 107 -1.22 -5.47 -1.50
CA LEU A 107 -0.66 -4.17 -1.15
C LEU A 107 -0.05 -4.16 0.26
N LEU A 108 -0.76 -4.72 1.24
CA LEU A 108 -0.28 -4.88 2.61
C LEU A 108 1.01 -5.72 2.66
N GLN A 109 1.10 -6.77 1.85
CA GLN A 109 2.31 -7.59 1.74
C GLN A 109 3.49 -6.80 1.16
N ALA A 110 3.25 -6.04 0.10
CA ALA A 110 4.27 -5.19 -0.50
C ALA A 110 4.79 -4.13 0.49
N LEU A 111 3.91 -3.58 1.33
CA LEU A 111 4.28 -2.66 2.41
C LEU A 111 5.06 -3.37 3.51
N ALA A 112 4.58 -4.50 4.03
CA ALA A 112 5.24 -5.27 5.09
C ALA A 112 6.64 -5.78 4.67
N ALA A 113 6.85 -6.07 3.39
CA ALA A 113 8.15 -6.44 2.84
C ALA A 113 9.17 -5.27 2.90
N LYS A 114 8.70 -4.02 2.78
CA LYS A 114 9.54 -2.82 2.80
C LYS A 114 9.65 -2.16 4.18
N HIS A 115 8.62 -2.32 4.99
CA HIS A 115 8.43 -1.64 6.26
C HIS A 115 8.02 -2.68 7.31
N PRO A 116 8.97 -3.24 8.07
CA PRO A 116 8.67 -4.16 9.16
C PRO A 116 7.66 -3.58 10.16
N GLU A 117 7.66 -2.26 10.36
CA GLU A 117 6.73 -1.57 11.25
C GLU A 117 5.26 -1.70 10.79
N CYS A 118 5.01 -1.93 9.51
CA CYS A 118 3.67 -2.20 9.01
C CYS A 118 3.11 -3.50 9.59
N ILE A 119 3.94 -4.49 9.93
CA ILE A 119 3.47 -5.72 10.60
C ILE A 119 2.90 -5.39 11.97
N ALA A 120 3.62 -4.61 12.79
CA ALA A 120 3.13 -4.16 14.09
C ALA A 120 1.82 -3.36 13.94
N LYS A 121 1.76 -2.43 12.98
CA LYS A 121 0.54 -1.68 12.65
C LYS A 121 -0.62 -2.62 12.26
N MET A 122 -0.38 -3.64 11.44
CA MET A 122 -1.39 -4.64 11.06
C MET A 122 -1.90 -5.43 12.27
N LEU A 123 -1.02 -5.85 13.17
CA LEU A 123 -1.37 -6.58 14.38
C LEU A 123 -2.25 -5.73 15.31
N THR A 124 -1.92 -4.45 15.51
CA THR A 124 -2.74 -3.54 16.33
C THR A 124 -4.14 -3.29 15.76
N GLN A 125 -4.34 -3.52 14.45
CA GLN A 125 -5.62 -3.34 13.75
C GLN A 125 -6.39 -4.65 13.55
N ASP A 126 -6.05 -5.70 14.32
CA ASP A 126 -6.73 -6.99 14.30
C ASP A 126 -6.73 -7.67 12.91
N CYS A 127 -5.69 -7.39 12.10
CA CYS A 127 -5.61 -7.86 10.72
C CYS A 127 -5.63 -9.39 10.65
N VAL A 128 -4.96 -10.07 11.58
CA VAL A 128 -4.85 -11.53 11.59
C VAL A 128 -6.22 -12.17 11.75
N ASN A 129 -7.02 -11.75 12.73
CA ASN A 129 -8.35 -12.31 12.94
C ASN A 129 -9.26 -12.07 11.72
N ARG A 130 -9.21 -10.87 11.13
CA ARG A 130 -9.96 -10.55 9.91
C ARG A 130 -9.60 -11.46 8.73
N LEU A 131 -8.32 -11.79 8.58
CA LEU A 131 -7.85 -12.68 7.52
C LEU A 131 -8.23 -14.13 7.80
N VAL A 132 -8.03 -14.61 9.03
CA VAL A 132 -8.29 -16.00 9.45
C VAL A 132 -9.77 -16.36 9.28
N LEU A 133 -10.68 -15.46 9.68
CA LEU A 133 -12.13 -15.68 9.57
C LEU A 133 -12.61 -15.87 8.12
N ARG A 134 -11.82 -15.45 7.14
CA ARG A 134 -12.17 -15.49 5.71
C ARG A 134 -11.27 -16.41 4.89
N MET A 135 -10.45 -17.24 5.54
CA MET A 135 -9.55 -18.17 4.86
C MET A 135 -10.27 -19.23 4.04
N ASN A 136 -11.51 -19.55 4.40
CA ASN A 136 -12.30 -20.59 3.74
C ASN A 136 -13.38 -20.01 2.79
N ASP A 137 -13.33 -18.71 2.49
CA ASP A 137 -14.29 -18.11 1.57
C ASP A 137 -14.21 -18.80 0.19
N PRO A 138 -15.33 -19.27 -0.37
CA PRO A 138 -15.34 -19.97 -1.64
C PRO A 138 -14.92 -19.00 -2.74
N ASP A 139 -13.87 -19.37 -3.47
CA ASP A 139 -13.40 -18.58 -4.58
C ASP A 139 -13.92 -19.14 -5.91
N SER A 140 -14.40 -18.26 -6.77
CA SER A 140 -14.85 -18.60 -8.12
C SER A 140 -13.71 -19.06 -9.05
N THR A 141 -12.44 -18.92 -8.65
CA THR A 141 -11.24 -19.23 -9.44
C THR A 141 -10.33 -20.30 -8.84
N GLY A 142 -10.60 -20.82 -7.64
CA GLY A 142 -9.89 -21.96 -7.04
C GLY A 142 -8.44 -21.69 -6.56
N GLU A 143 -7.90 -20.49 -6.73
CA GLU A 143 -6.49 -20.16 -6.44
C GLU A 143 -6.16 -19.31 -5.16
N PRO A 144 -7.06 -18.56 -4.48
CA PRO A 144 -6.65 -17.53 -3.52
C PRO A 144 -6.63 -17.98 -2.06
N VAL A 145 -7.11 -19.18 -1.71
CA VAL A 145 -6.94 -19.71 -0.33
C VAL A 145 -5.45 -19.97 -0.03
N LEU A 146 -4.69 -20.41 -1.03
CA LEU A 146 -3.22 -20.53 -0.97
C LEU A 146 -2.51 -19.17 -0.83
N VAL A 147 -3.11 -18.10 -1.35
CA VAL A 147 -2.62 -16.69 -1.28
C VAL A 147 -2.99 -16.01 0.04
N ILE A 148 -3.81 -16.61 0.90
CA ILE A 148 -3.97 -16.13 2.29
C ILE A 148 -3.04 -16.95 3.20
N PHE A 149 -2.97 -18.26 2.99
CA PHE A 149 -2.10 -19.18 3.75
C PHE A 149 -0.60 -18.86 3.63
N LYS A 150 -0.07 -18.59 2.42
CA LYS A 150 1.34 -18.23 2.25
C LYS A 150 1.73 -16.94 2.98
N TYR A 151 0.76 -16.10 3.36
CA TYR A 151 1.01 -14.74 3.82
C TYR A 151 0.72 -14.52 5.28
N ILE A 152 -0.13 -15.35 5.89
CA ILE A 152 -0.09 -15.58 7.33
C ILE A 152 1.29 -16.09 7.74
N ASN A 153 1.93 -16.96 6.96
CA ASN A 153 3.30 -17.41 7.24
C ASN A 153 4.36 -16.29 7.17
N VAL A 154 4.15 -15.24 6.36
CA VAL A 154 5.04 -14.06 6.36
C VAL A 154 4.81 -13.17 7.58
N LEU A 155 3.56 -13.10 8.08
CA LEU A 155 3.22 -12.39 9.31
C LEU A 155 3.68 -13.15 10.57
N ILE A 156 3.57 -14.48 10.58
CA ILE A 156 3.95 -15.35 11.70
C ILE A 156 5.46 -15.61 11.74
N GLY A 157 6.10 -15.89 10.59
CA GLY A 157 7.54 -16.20 10.53
C GLY A 157 8.49 -15.02 10.80
N LYS A 158 7.95 -13.83 11.09
CA LYS A 158 8.69 -12.66 11.58
C LYS A 158 8.38 -12.30 13.04
N LEU A 159 7.53 -13.08 13.71
CA LEU A 159 7.19 -12.95 15.14
C LEU A 159 7.98 -13.94 16.02
N GLU A 160 8.76 -14.84 15.43
CA GLU A 160 9.79 -15.67 16.08
C GLU A 160 11.17 -15.01 15.93
#